data_AF-A0A1X1L0Q1-F1
#
_entry.id   AF-A0A1X1L0Q1-F1
#
_cell.length_a   1.000
_cell.length_b   1.000
_cell.length_c   1.000
_cell.angle_alpha   90.00
_cell.angle_beta   90.00
_cell.angle_gamma   90.00
#
_symmetry.space_group_name_H-M   'P 1'
#
loop_
_entity.id
_entity.type
_entity.pdbx_description
1 polymer ?
#
loop_
_entity_poly.entity_id
_entity_poly.type
_entity_poly.pdbx_seq_one_letter_code
_entity_poly.pdbx_strand_id
1 'polypeptide(L)'
;QTSTVRSRNMSLVPILQNIAQLQGLYKEKEAWKTILGNCDSLVYLGGNDEDTFKFMSGLLGKQTIDVRNTSRSFGQTGSGSLSHQKIARDLMTPDEVGNMKRHECLVRIANMPVFKSKKYNSTKHPNWKYLANQETDERWWNYQINPLNQRQENHLEGLRIRDLTFESSLK
;
A
#
# COMPACT_ATOMS: atom_id res chain seq x y z
N GLN A 1 9.89 15.13 -7.96
CA GLN A 1 10.55 13.82 -8.17
C GLN A 1 10.72 13.17 -6.80
N THR A 2 10.21 11.95 -6.60
CA THR A 2 10.30 11.22 -5.33
C THR A 2 11.70 10.66 -5.03
N SER A 3 12.62 10.72 -5.99
CA SER A 3 14.04 10.34 -5.86
C SER A 3 14.85 11.24 -4.92
N THR A 4 14.46 12.51 -4.73
CA THR A 4 15.18 13.48 -3.87
C THR A 4 14.89 13.32 -2.38
N VAL A 5 13.94 12.46 -2.01
CA VAL A 5 13.56 12.21 -0.62
C VAL A 5 14.62 11.36 0.10
N ARG A 6 15.16 10.37 -0.62
CA ARG A 6 16.21 9.45 -0.11
C ARG A 6 17.51 10.18 0.20
N SER A 7 17.93 11.13 -0.64
CA SER A 7 19.15 11.92 -0.41
C SER A 7 19.03 12.90 0.75
N ARG A 8 17.81 13.23 1.17
CA ARG A 8 17.51 14.13 2.30
C ARG A 8 17.21 13.38 3.60
N ASN A 9 17.49 12.07 3.66
CA ASN A 9 17.19 11.20 4.80
C ASN A 9 15.74 11.31 5.31
N MET A 10 14.82 11.55 4.38
CA MET A 10 13.38 11.58 4.65
C MET A 10 12.76 10.25 4.25
N SER A 11 11.73 9.82 4.98
CA SER A 11 10.92 8.64 4.65
C SER A 11 9.50 9.06 4.35
N LEU A 12 8.92 8.47 3.30
CA LEU A 12 7.53 8.68 2.90
C LEU A 12 6.78 7.36 2.98
N VAL A 13 5.68 7.33 3.72
CA VAL A 13 4.80 6.16 3.82
C VAL A 13 3.41 6.59 3.32
N PRO A 14 3.14 6.50 2.00
CA PRO A 14 1.82 6.81 1.48
C PRO A 14 0.84 5.70 1.86
N ILE A 15 -0.29 6.09 2.46
CA ILE A 15 -1.37 5.17 2.81
C ILE A 15 -2.54 5.44 1.86
N LEU A 16 -2.96 4.40 1.15
CA LEU A 16 -3.99 4.48 0.11
C LEU A 16 -5.07 3.44 0.41
N GLN A 17 -6.34 3.81 0.19
CA GLN A 17 -7.46 2.87 0.28
C GLN A 17 -7.73 2.16 -1.05
N ASN A 18 -7.56 2.88 -2.16
CA ASN A 18 -7.80 2.36 -3.50
C ASN A 18 -6.76 2.92 -4.49
N ILE A 19 -6.23 2.06 -5.36
CA ILE A 19 -5.34 2.44 -6.48
C ILE A 19 -6.07 3.38 -7.46
N ALA A 20 -7.38 3.23 -7.66
CA ALA A 20 -8.19 4.07 -8.53
C ALA A 20 -8.20 5.56 -8.09
N GLN A 21 -8.10 5.85 -6.79
CA GLN A 21 -7.96 7.23 -6.29
C GLN A 21 -6.61 7.83 -6.70
N LEU A 22 -5.54 7.03 -6.64
CA LEU A 22 -4.21 7.42 -7.06
C LEU A 22 -4.16 7.65 -8.59
N GLN A 23 -4.79 6.77 -9.37
CA GLN A 23 -4.95 6.95 -10.81
C GLN A 23 -5.76 8.19 -11.15
N GLY A 24 -6.84 8.45 -10.40
CA GLY A 24 -7.73 9.59 -10.57
C GLY A 24 -7.07 10.95 -10.31
N LEU A 25 -6.15 11.02 -9.36
CA LEU A 25 -5.37 12.23 -9.06
C LEU A 25 -4.20 12.45 -10.03
N TYR A 26 -3.63 11.38 -10.57
CA TYR A 26 -2.45 11.42 -11.44
C TYR A 26 -2.73 10.96 -12.88
N LYS A 27 -3.92 11.25 -13.40
CA LYS A 27 -4.41 10.80 -14.72
C LYS A 27 -3.48 11.13 -15.88
N GLU A 28 -2.77 12.25 -15.82
CA GLU A 28 -2.07 12.79 -16.99
C GLU A 28 -0.70 12.14 -17.29
N LYS A 29 -0.08 11.39 -16.38
CA LYS A 29 1.35 11.02 -16.54
C LYS A 29 1.79 9.64 -16.07
N GLU A 30 0.87 8.71 -15.79
CA GLU A 30 1.22 7.44 -15.11
C GLU A 30 2.06 7.64 -13.83
N ALA A 31 2.08 8.84 -13.26
CA ALA A 31 3.01 9.22 -12.19
C ALA A 31 2.77 8.38 -10.93
N TRP A 32 1.56 7.84 -10.79
CA TRP A 32 1.19 6.87 -9.79
C TRP A 32 2.05 5.59 -9.84
N LYS A 33 2.39 5.09 -11.05
CA LYS A 33 3.30 3.94 -11.23
C LYS A 33 4.71 4.29 -10.77
N THR A 34 5.18 5.50 -11.07
CA THR A 34 6.49 5.99 -10.63
C THR A 34 6.57 6.14 -9.11
N ILE A 35 5.48 6.60 -8.47
CA ILE A 35 5.40 6.67 -7.00
C ILE A 35 5.49 5.27 -6.40
N LEU A 36 4.70 4.32 -6.90
CA LEU A 36 4.75 2.92 -6.44
C LEU A 36 6.11 2.26 -6.72
N GLY A 37 6.73 2.53 -7.86
CA GLY A 37 8.05 2.01 -8.22
C GLY A 37 9.19 2.58 -7.36
N ASN A 38 9.01 3.77 -6.78
CA ASN A 38 9.96 4.37 -5.84
C ASN A 38 9.75 3.89 -4.39
N CYS A 39 8.62 3.24 -4.09
CA CYS A 39 8.39 2.65 -2.77
C CYS A 39 9.12 1.31 -2.66
N ASP A 40 10.08 1.24 -1.74
CA ASP A 40 10.86 0.02 -1.47
C ASP A 40 10.02 -1.11 -0.87
N SER A 41 8.95 -0.76 -0.17
CA SER A 41 8.04 -1.70 0.48
C SER A 41 6.59 -1.38 0.14
N LEU A 42 5.81 -2.43 -0.12
CA LEU A 42 4.36 -2.38 -0.33
C LEU A 42 3.68 -3.35 0.62
N VAL A 43 2.70 -2.84 1.37
CA VAL A 43 1.90 -3.63 2.30
C VAL A 43 0.45 -3.55 1.88
N TYR A 44 -0.14 -4.71 1.59
CA TYR A 44 -1.55 -4.84 1.25
C TYR A 44 -2.31 -5.43 2.44
N LEU A 45 -3.29 -4.67 2.95
CA LEU A 45 -4.04 -4.99 4.16
C LEU A 45 -5.45 -5.54 3.87
N GLY A 46 -5.78 -5.82 2.61
CA GLY A 46 -7.13 -6.12 2.16
C GLY A 46 -7.86 -4.88 1.64
N GLY A 47 -8.86 -5.09 0.81
CA GLY A 47 -9.67 -4.06 0.17
C GLY A 47 -10.84 -4.69 -0.59
N ASN A 48 -11.61 -3.87 -1.29
CA ASN A 48 -12.76 -4.32 -2.08
C ASN A 48 -12.69 -3.81 -3.52
N ASP A 49 -11.48 -3.77 -4.08
CA ASP A 49 -11.21 -3.16 -5.38
C ASP A 49 -10.60 -4.18 -6.34
N GLU A 50 -11.28 -4.44 -7.45
CA GLU A 50 -10.92 -5.49 -8.41
C GLU A 50 -9.57 -5.21 -9.08
N ASP A 51 -9.29 -3.95 -9.42
CA ASP A 51 -8.03 -3.54 -10.04
C ASP A 51 -6.85 -3.77 -9.09
N THR A 52 -7.06 -3.50 -7.80
CA THR A 52 -6.09 -3.80 -6.75
C THR A 52 -5.83 -5.30 -6.62
N PHE A 53 -6.86 -6.16 -6.73
CA PHE A 53 -6.68 -7.61 -6.69
C PHE A 53 -5.86 -8.13 -7.86
N LYS A 54 -6.13 -7.66 -9.08
CA LYS A 54 -5.37 -7.99 -10.29
C LYS A 54 -3.91 -7.55 -10.16
N PHE A 55 -3.68 -6.33 -9.66
CA PHE A 55 -2.35 -5.81 -9.41
C PHE A 55 -1.56 -6.67 -8.42
N MET A 56 -2.17 -7.05 -7.29
CA MET A 56 -1.53 -7.88 -6.27
C MET A 56 -1.26 -9.31 -6.75
N SER A 57 -2.19 -9.91 -7.49
CA SER A 57 -2.02 -11.25 -8.09
C SER A 57 -0.86 -11.25 -9.09
N GLY A 58 -0.77 -10.21 -9.94
CA GLY A 58 0.37 -10.02 -10.85
C GLY A 58 1.70 -9.83 -10.12
N LEU A 59 1.70 -9.13 -8.97
CA LEU A 59 2.89 -8.89 -8.16
C LEU A 59 3.40 -10.16 -7.45
N LEU A 60 2.50 -11.05 -7.04
CA LEU A 60 2.82 -12.35 -6.43
C LEU A 60 3.46 -13.33 -7.42
N GLY A 61 3.06 -13.25 -8.70
CA GLY A 61 3.57 -14.09 -9.77
C GLY A 61 2.89 -15.47 -9.84
N LYS A 62 3.56 -16.41 -10.54
CA LYS A 62 3.03 -17.74 -10.86
C LYS A 62 3.78 -18.84 -10.15
N GLN A 63 3.07 -19.90 -9.80
CA GLN A 63 3.60 -21.18 -9.34
C GLN A 63 3.42 -22.27 -10.40
N THR A 64 4.29 -23.28 -10.39
CA THR A 64 4.16 -24.45 -11.25
C THR A 64 3.47 -25.57 -10.48
N ILE A 65 2.41 -26.14 -11.06
CA ILE A 65 1.66 -27.27 -10.54
C ILE A 65 1.96 -28.50 -11.41
N ASP A 66 2.37 -29.60 -10.78
CA ASP A 66 2.48 -30.91 -11.44
C ASP A 66 1.14 -31.66 -11.31
N VAL A 67 0.46 -31.85 -12.43
CA VAL A 67 -0.81 -32.55 -12.54
C VAL A 67 -0.54 -33.99 -12.96
N ARG A 68 -1.01 -34.93 -12.13
CA ARG A 68 -0.93 -36.37 -12.41
C ARG A 68 -2.31 -36.87 -12.78
N ASN A 69 -2.45 -37.30 -14.04
CA ASN A 69 -3.70 -37.84 -14.54
C ASN A 69 -3.60 -39.36 -14.62
N THR A 70 -4.40 -40.07 -13.81
CA THR A 70 -4.48 -41.53 -13.82
C THR A 70 -5.75 -41.95 -14.56
N SER A 71 -5.61 -42.59 -15.71
CA SER A 71 -6.72 -43.22 -16.42
C SER A 71 -6.69 -44.72 -16.20
N ARG A 72 -7.84 -45.32 -15.89
CA ARG A 72 -8.01 -46.78 -15.76
C ARG A 72 -9.15 -47.23 -16.66
N SER A 73 -8.89 -48.23 -17.48
CA SER A 73 -9.89 -48.89 -18.34
C SER A 73 -10.28 -50.23 -17.73
N PHE A 74 -11.59 -50.46 -17.58
CA PHE A 74 -12.17 -51.70 -17.08
C PHE A 74 -12.73 -52.51 -18.26
N GLY A 75 -11.85 -53.21 -18.99
CA GLY A 75 -12.19 -54.21 -20.00
C GLY A 75 -11.76 -55.63 -19.58
N GLN A 76 -11.92 -56.62 -20.47
CA GLN A 76 -11.47 -58.02 -20.28
C GLN A 76 -9.97 -58.12 -19.90
N THR A 77 -9.15 -57.21 -20.42
CA THR A 77 -7.76 -56.98 -20.00
C THR A 77 -7.66 -55.54 -19.51
N GLY A 78 -7.69 -55.34 -18.19
CA GLY A 78 -7.60 -54.01 -17.60
C GLY A 78 -6.27 -53.33 -17.95
N SER A 79 -6.33 -52.06 -18.36
CA SER A 79 -5.13 -51.25 -18.62
C SER A 79 -5.20 -49.93 -17.85
N GLY A 80 -4.05 -49.44 -17.42
CA GLY A 80 -3.90 -48.17 -16.72
C GLY A 80 -2.87 -47.29 -17.43
N SER A 81 -3.18 -46.01 -17.58
CA SER A 81 -2.26 -45.01 -18.12
C SER A 81 -2.04 -43.91 -17.09
N LEU A 82 -0.78 -43.49 -16.92
CA LEU A 82 -0.38 -42.39 -16.06
C LEU A 82 0.24 -41.29 -16.92
N SER A 83 -0.30 -40.08 -16.83
CA SER A 83 0.22 -38.89 -17.51
C SER A 83 0.62 -37.83 -16.49
N HIS A 84 1.75 -37.15 -16.75
CA HIS A 84 2.27 -36.05 -15.94
C HIS A 84 2.29 -34.77 -16.79
N GLN A 85 1.74 -33.69 -16.26
CA GLN A 85 1.68 -32.40 -16.94
C GLN A 85 2.05 -31.27 -15.98
N LYS A 86 2.99 -30.40 -16.38
CA LYS A 86 3.33 -29.21 -15.60
C LYS A 86 2.52 -28.02 -16.13
N ILE A 87 1.75 -27.38 -15.26
CA ILE A 87 0.89 -26.24 -15.59
C ILE A 87 1.32 -25.02 -14.76
N ALA A 88 1.29 -23.84 -15.34
CA ALA A 88 1.48 -22.59 -14.61
C ALA A 88 0.14 -22.08 -14.05
N ARG A 89 0.08 -21.82 -12.74
CA ARG A 89 -1.06 -21.19 -12.05
C ARG A 89 -0.57 -19.94 -11.34
N ASP A 90 -1.41 -18.92 -11.21
CA ASP A 90 -1.09 -17.80 -10.31
C ASP A 90 -0.89 -18.31 -8.87
N LEU A 91 0.07 -17.71 -8.15
CA LEU A 91 0.34 -18.10 -6.77
C LEU A 91 -0.88 -17.83 -5.87
N MET A 92 -1.55 -16.72 -6.12
CA MET A 92 -2.86 -16.38 -5.58
C MET A 92 -3.69 -15.74 -6.68
N THR A 93 -4.90 -16.26 -6.94
CA THR A 93 -5.80 -15.65 -7.92
C THR A 93 -6.37 -14.33 -7.37
N PRO A 94 -6.86 -13.41 -8.23
CA PRO A 94 -7.47 -12.16 -7.76
C PRO A 94 -8.63 -12.41 -6.77
N ASP A 95 -9.40 -13.47 -6.98
CA ASP A 95 -10.48 -13.90 -6.09
C ASP A 95 -9.95 -14.35 -4.71
N GLU A 96 -8.87 -15.15 -4.69
CA GLU A 96 -8.20 -15.57 -3.45
C GLU A 96 -7.58 -14.38 -2.70
N VAL A 97 -7.08 -13.36 -3.41
CA VAL A 97 -6.58 -12.10 -2.82
C VAL A 97 -7.72 -11.29 -2.19
N GLY A 98 -8.86 -11.22 -2.86
CA GLY A 98 -10.05 -10.51 -2.36
C GLY A 98 -10.66 -11.20 -1.13
N ASN A 99 -10.63 -12.53 -1.08
CA ASN A 99 -11.16 -13.31 0.04
C ASN A 99 -10.12 -13.57 1.16
N MET A 100 -9.02 -12.82 1.19
CA MET A 100 -8.00 -12.95 2.23
C MET A 100 -8.55 -12.57 3.61
N LYS A 101 -8.18 -13.34 4.64
CA LYS A 101 -8.65 -13.10 6.01
C LYS A 101 -8.23 -11.72 6.51
N ARG A 102 -9.12 -11.04 7.25
CA ARG A 102 -8.89 -9.66 7.73
C ARG A 102 -7.66 -9.49 8.63
N HIS A 103 -7.15 -10.55 9.26
CA HIS A 103 -5.95 -10.53 10.09
C HIS A 103 -4.66 -10.87 9.33
N GLU A 104 -4.74 -11.17 8.02
CA GLU A 104 -3.60 -11.44 7.15
C GLU A 104 -3.31 -10.21 6.27
N CYS A 105 -2.06 -10.10 5.82
CA CYS A 105 -1.59 -9.08 4.89
C CYS A 105 -0.56 -9.68 3.93
N LEU A 106 -0.43 -9.06 2.75
CA LEU A 106 0.64 -9.37 1.80
C LEU A 106 1.70 -8.27 1.91
N VAL A 107 2.96 -8.68 2.00
CA VAL A 107 4.09 -7.76 2.13
C VAL A 107 5.07 -8.02 1.01
N ARG A 108 5.44 -6.96 0.30
CA ARG A 108 6.52 -6.92 -0.67
C ARG A 108 7.58 -5.97 -0.15
N ILE A 109 8.81 -6.46 -0.04
CA ILE A 109 10.01 -5.66 0.24
C ILE A 109 10.93 -5.85 -0.96
N ALA A 110 11.60 -4.80 -1.43
CA ALA A 110 12.55 -4.89 -2.53
C ALA A 110 13.52 -6.06 -2.35
N ASN A 111 13.87 -6.70 -3.47
CA ASN A 111 14.72 -7.90 -3.51
C ASN A 111 14.20 -9.15 -2.77
N MET A 112 12.98 -9.13 -2.21
CA MET A 112 12.34 -10.29 -1.59
C MET A 112 11.08 -10.70 -2.35
N PRO A 113 10.78 -12.02 -2.45
CA PRO A 113 9.48 -12.46 -2.94
C PRO A 113 8.37 -11.93 -2.03
N VAL A 114 7.19 -11.69 -2.61
CA VAL A 114 6.02 -11.30 -1.81
C VAL A 114 5.68 -12.46 -0.86
N PHE A 115 5.44 -12.15 0.41
CA PHE A 115 5.05 -13.14 1.39
C PHE A 115 3.80 -12.71 2.15
N LYS A 116 3.06 -13.70 2.64
CA LYS A 116 1.89 -13.49 3.48
C LYS A 116 2.30 -13.45 4.95
N SER A 117 1.84 -12.42 5.66
CA SER A 117 2.10 -12.23 7.09
C SER A 117 0.80 -11.95 7.85
N LYS A 118 0.86 -12.01 9.19
CA LYS A 118 -0.26 -11.62 10.05
C LYS A 118 -0.12 -10.15 10.44
N LYS A 119 -1.25 -9.45 10.52
CA LYS A 119 -1.31 -8.09 11.04
C LYS A 119 -0.86 -8.06 12.49
N TYR A 120 -0.15 -7.00 12.86
CA TYR A 120 0.26 -6.78 14.23
C TYR A 120 -0.97 -6.55 15.11
N ASN A 121 -1.03 -7.22 16.27
CA ASN A 121 -2.12 -7.02 17.22
C ASN A 121 -1.84 -5.78 18.06
N SER A 122 -2.67 -4.74 17.93
CA SER A 122 -2.53 -3.48 18.63
C SER A 122 -2.45 -3.63 20.16
N THR A 123 -3.12 -4.62 20.75
CA THR A 123 -3.10 -4.84 22.21
C THR A 123 -1.76 -5.35 22.73
N LYS A 124 -0.90 -5.88 21.84
CA LYS A 124 0.45 -6.32 22.19
C LYS A 124 1.48 -5.19 22.15
N HIS A 125 1.09 -4.02 21.66
CA HIS A 125 2.00 -2.88 21.58
C HIS A 125 2.37 -2.38 22.99
N PRO A 126 3.64 -2.04 23.28
CA PRO A 126 4.04 -1.52 24.60
C PRO A 126 3.19 -0.33 25.06
N ASN A 127 2.81 0.52 24.10
CA ASN A 127 2.03 1.73 24.34
C ASN A 127 0.51 1.54 24.14
N TRP A 128 -0.01 0.31 24.10
CA TRP A 128 -1.45 0.10 23.85
C TRP A 128 -2.34 0.80 24.89
N LYS A 129 -1.86 0.94 26.13
CA LYS A 129 -2.57 1.61 27.24
C LYS A 129 -2.82 3.10 26.99
N TYR A 130 -2.15 3.71 26.01
CA TYR A 130 -2.32 5.12 25.66
C TYR A 130 -3.33 5.32 24.52
N LEU A 131 -3.91 4.25 23.97
CA LEU A 131 -4.97 4.37 22.97
C LEU A 131 -6.26 4.87 23.64
N ALA A 132 -6.86 5.92 23.08
CA ALA A 132 -8.22 6.32 23.43
C ALA A 132 -9.22 5.41 22.71
N ASN A 133 -10.27 4.97 23.41
CA ASN A 133 -11.33 4.15 22.86
C ASN A 133 -12.54 5.00 22.44
N GLN A 134 -12.76 6.12 23.12
CA GLN A 134 -13.89 7.03 22.88
C GLN A 134 -13.44 8.49 22.85
N GLU A 135 -14.23 9.33 22.18
CA GLU A 135 -13.98 10.78 22.06
C GLU A 135 -13.98 11.51 23.41
N THR A 136 -14.70 10.96 24.38
CA THR A 136 -14.75 11.47 25.76
C THR A 136 -13.56 11.07 26.62
N ASP A 137 -12.66 10.21 26.12
CA ASP A 137 -11.48 9.80 26.89
C ASP A 137 -10.49 10.97 26.98
N GLU A 138 -9.85 11.14 28.15
CA GLU A 138 -8.83 12.19 28.36
C GLU A 138 -7.67 12.12 27.36
N ARG A 139 -7.41 10.93 26.81
CA ARG A 139 -6.33 10.64 25.86
C ARG A 139 -6.78 10.79 24.41
N TRP A 140 -8.04 11.17 24.16
CA TRP A 140 -8.55 11.39 22.82
C TRP A 140 -7.79 12.53 22.16
N TRP A 141 -7.28 12.26 20.96
CA TRP A 141 -6.56 13.28 20.20
C TRP A 141 -7.57 14.28 19.63
N ASN A 142 -7.73 15.41 20.32
CA ASN A 142 -8.51 16.53 19.82
C ASN A 142 -7.77 17.19 18.66
N TYR A 143 -8.16 16.84 17.43
CA TYR A 143 -7.61 17.40 16.20
C TYR A 143 -8.11 18.86 16.04
N GLN A 144 -7.47 19.82 16.71
CA GLN A 144 -7.74 21.24 16.50
C GLN A 144 -7.10 21.71 15.18
N ILE A 145 -7.73 21.41 14.04
CA ILE A 145 -7.42 22.12 12.79
C ILE A 145 -8.11 23.48 12.86
N ASN A 146 -7.49 24.43 13.53
CA ASN A 146 -7.77 25.83 13.22
C ASN A 146 -6.51 26.70 13.38
N PRO A 147 -5.46 26.47 12.56
CA PRO A 147 -4.30 27.35 12.55
C PRO A 147 -4.60 28.75 11.98
N LEU A 148 -5.83 29.01 11.49
CA LEU A 148 -6.22 30.27 10.84
C LEU A 148 -7.30 31.08 11.57
N ASN A 149 -7.95 30.54 12.60
CA ASN A 149 -8.96 31.30 13.37
C ASN A 149 -8.37 32.10 14.53
N GLN A 150 -7.10 31.87 14.90
CA GLN A 150 -6.36 32.92 15.58
C GLN A 150 -5.91 33.92 14.51
N ARG A 151 -6.74 34.94 14.27
CA ARG A 151 -6.20 36.25 13.88
C ARG A 151 -5.27 36.66 15.02
N GLN A 152 -4.00 36.27 14.97
CA GLN A 152 -2.99 37.04 15.67
C GLN A 152 -3.02 38.40 14.98
N GLU A 153 -3.60 39.39 15.65
CA GLU A 153 -3.39 40.79 15.31
C GLU A 153 -1.89 41.03 15.47
N ASN A 154 -1.14 40.86 14.39
CA ASN A 154 0.24 41.29 14.35
C ASN A 154 0.20 42.81 14.52
N HIS A 155 0.54 43.30 15.72
CA HIS A 155 0.76 44.72 15.98
C HIS A 155 2.00 45.16 15.16
N LEU A 156 1.77 45.52 13.91
CA LEU A 156 2.79 45.96 12.95
C LEU A 156 3.11 47.46 13.12
N GLU A 157 2.65 48.11 14.19
CA GLU A 157 2.73 49.56 14.41
C GLU A 157 4.17 50.11 14.52
N GLY A 158 5.19 49.24 14.60
CA GLY A 158 6.61 49.64 14.67
C GLY A 158 7.49 49.17 13.53
N LEU A 159 6.97 48.41 12.54
CA LEU A 159 7.79 47.77 11.51
C LEU A 159 7.63 48.51 10.17
N ARG A 160 8.72 49.10 9.66
CA ARG A 160 8.76 49.62 8.28
C ARG A 160 8.70 48.45 7.31
N ILE A 161 7.60 48.34 6.58
CA ILE A 161 7.45 47.41 5.47
C ILE A 161 8.46 47.80 4.39
N ARG A 162 9.41 46.91 4.07
CA ARG A 162 10.30 47.08 2.92
C ARG A 162 9.54 46.70 1.65
N ASP A 163 9.42 47.64 0.74
CA ASP A 163 8.78 47.44 -0.55
C ASP A 163 9.79 46.86 -1.56
N LEU A 164 9.71 45.54 -1.78
CA LEU A 164 10.65 44.78 -2.62
C LEU A 164 10.43 45.04 -4.13
N THR A 165 9.42 45.83 -4.50
CA THR A 165 9.08 46.12 -5.89
C THR A 165 10.10 47.04 -6.58
N PHE A 166 10.94 47.74 -5.81
CA PHE A 166 11.91 48.72 -6.32
C PHE A 166 13.38 48.25 -6.32
N GLU A 167 13.71 47.07 -5.79
CA GLU A 167 15.09 46.56 -5.80
C GLU A 167 15.37 45.69 -7.04
N SER A 168 15.59 46.36 -8.18
CA SER A 168 16.09 45.72 -9.39
C SER A 168 17.64 45.66 -9.39
N SER A 169 18.25 44.91 -8.48
CA SER A 169 19.61 44.39 -8.68
C SER A 169 19.98 43.34 -7.63
N LEU A 170 20.02 42.08 -8.05
CA LEU A 170 20.88 41.09 -7.39
C LEU A 170 22.32 41.34 -7.86
N LYS A 171 23.16 41.88 -6.98
CA LYS A 171 24.61 41.66 -7.04
C LYS A 171 24.96 40.50 -6.13
#